data_AF-A0A5E4L429-F1
#
_entry.id   AF-A0A5E4L429-F1
#
_cell.length_a   1.000
_cell.length_b   1.000
_cell.length_c   1.000
_cell.angle_alpha   90.00
_cell.angle_beta   90.00
_cell.angle_gamma   90.00
#
_symmetry.space_group_name_H-M   'P 1'
#
loop_
_entity.id
_entity.type
_entity.pdbx_description
1 polymer ?
#
loop_
_entity_poly.entity_id
_entity_poly.type
_entity_poly.pdbx_seq_one_letter_code
_entity_poly.pdbx_strand_id
1 'polypeptide(L)'
;MSVIISAGTLGIGIIIGYMGQRSGFCTIGGIRNFILTMDMRLLKGAAAFIAAAFAGFLFAALIGYQQDFPAFSSAEGSGTLYNACTNPYGGAEHNDGLWRMLILTIAGGFGVGLFSVMANGCPFRQHVKASEGDTGAVAYVLGFYFAAVAFGFLIKPIISGV
;
A
#
# COMPACT_ATOMS: atom_id res chain seq x y z
N MET A 1 -12.19 -18.93 -17.83
CA MET A 1 -11.93 -18.65 -16.41
C MET A 1 -11.25 -17.29 -16.19
N SER A 2 -10.29 -16.91 -17.03
CA SER A 2 -9.59 -15.61 -16.99
C SER A 2 -10.49 -14.38 -17.20
N VAL A 3 -11.48 -14.44 -18.10
CA VAL A 3 -12.39 -13.30 -18.38
C VAL A 3 -13.25 -12.92 -17.16
N ILE A 4 -13.72 -13.90 -16.40
CA ILE A 4 -14.53 -13.68 -15.19
C ILE A 4 -13.70 -12.98 -14.11
N ILE A 5 -12.42 -13.36 -13.97
CA ILE A 5 -11.50 -12.75 -13.01
C ILE A 5 -11.20 -11.30 -13.40
N SER A 6 -10.93 -11.04 -14.68
CA SER A 6 -10.69 -9.67 -15.20
C SER A 6 -11.92 -8.76 -15.08
N ALA A 7 -13.11 -9.29 -15.35
CA ALA A 7 -14.37 -8.54 -15.16
C ALA A 7 -14.62 -8.25 -13.67
N GLY A 8 -14.31 -9.21 -12.80
CA GLY A 8 -14.39 -9.04 -11.35
C GLY A 8 -13.46 -7.94 -10.82
N THR A 9 -12.18 -7.92 -11.25
CA THR A 9 -11.23 -6.89 -10.80
C THR A 9 -11.58 -5.50 -11.34
N LEU A 10 -12.11 -5.41 -12.56
CA LEU A 10 -12.61 -4.16 -13.12
C LEU A 10 -13.78 -3.60 -12.29
N GLY A 11 -14.77 -4.45 -11.97
CA GLY A 11 -15.94 -4.05 -11.18
C GLY A 11 -15.55 -3.55 -9.79
N ILE A 12 -14.66 -4.29 -9.11
CA ILE A 12 -14.14 -3.89 -7.79
C ILE A 12 -13.38 -2.56 -7.89
N GLY A 13 -12.57 -2.37 -8.94
CA GLY A 13 -11.83 -1.12 -9.17
C GLY A 13 -12.73 0.10 -9.32
N ILE A 14 -13.83 -0.03 -10.07
CA ILE A 14 -14.83 1.05 -10.24
C ILE A 14 -15.48 1.40 -8.89
N ILE A 15 -15.86 0.39 -8.10
CA ILE A 15 -16.47 0.59 -6.78
C ILE A 15 -15.51 1.34 -5.85
N ILE A 16 -14.25 0.91 -5.78
CA ILE A 16 -13.23 1.55 -4.94
C ILE A 16 -12.97 2.99 -5.42
N GLY A 17 -12.91 3.22 -6.73
CA GLY A 17 -12.74 4.57 -7.30
C GLY A 17 -13.87 5.52 -6.92
N TYR A 18 -15.11 5.07 -7.04
CA TYR A 18 -16.31 5.84 -6.65
C TYR A 18 -16.34 6.15 -5.15
N MET A 19 -16.04 5.16 -4.30
CA MET A 19 -15.94 5.37 -2.86
C MET A 19 -14.77 6.32 -2.50
N GLY A 20 -13.66 6.24 -3.23
CA GLY A 20 -12.50 7.10 -3.09
C GLY A 20 -12.83 8.58 -3.33
N GLN A 21 -13.58 8.89 -4.39
CA GLN A 21 -14.04 10.24 -4.70
C GLN A 21 -14.90 10.85 -3.58
N ARG A 22 -15.82 10.06 -3.00
CA ARG A 22 -16.72 10.55 -1.95
C ARG A 22 -16.06 10.68 -0.57
N SER A 23 -15.07 9.83 -0.28
CA SER A 23 -14.50 9.72 1.07
C SER A 23 -13.49 10.82 1.44
N GLY A 24 -12.90 11.51 0.45
CA GLY A 24 -11.90 12.57 0.71
C GLY A 24 -10.68 12.06 1.50
N PHE A 25 -10.40 10.76 1.42
CA PHE A 25 -9.45 10.09 2.30
C PHE A 25 -8.02 10.58 2.07
N CYS A 26 -7.40 11.08 3.15
CA CYS A 26 -6.01 11.53 3.12
C CYS A 26 -5.33 11.17 4.44
N THR A 27 -4.49 10.13 4.43
CA THR A 27 -3.77 9.63 5.63
C THR A 27 -2.90 10.72 6.26
N ILE A 28 -2.18 11.51 5.45
CA ILE A 28 -1.38 12.63 5.93
C ILE A 28 -2.26 13.77 6.49
N GLY A 29 -3.40 14.03 5.85
CA GLY A 29 -4.38 15.03 6.29
C GLY A 29 -5.04 14.66 7.61
N GLY A 30 -5.33 13.37 7.83
CA GLY A 30 -5.87 12.87 9.09
C GLY A 30 -4.94 13.11 10.27
N ILE A 31 -3.64 12.87 10.11
CA ILE A 31 -2.64 13.12 11.16
C ILE A 31 -2.51 14.63 11.43
N ARG A 32 -2.40 15.46 10.39
CA ARG A 32 -2.28 16.91 10.55
C ARG A 32 -3.51 17.52 11.24
N ASN A 33 -4.71 17.13 10.83
CA ASN A 33 -5.97 17.61 11.38
C ASN A 33 -6.18 17.11 12.82
N PHE A 34 -5.71 15.90 13.14
CA PHE A 34 -5.72 15.41 14.51
C PHE A 34 -4.81 16.26 15.43
N ILE A 35 -3.60 16.59 14.99
CA ILE A 35 -2.64 17.36 15.80
C ILE A 35 -3.09 18.82 15.97
N LEU A 36 -3.58 19.47 14.90
CA LEU A 36 -3.86 20.91 14.92
C LEU A 36 -5.25 21.26 15.45
N THR A 37 -6.27 20.48 15.07
CA THR A 37 -7.69 20.80 15.30
C THR A 37 -8.43 19.71 16.08
N MET A 38 -7.75 18.63 16.48
CA MET A 38 -8.33 17.45 17.15
C MET A 38 -9.54 16.84 16.44
N ASP A 39 -9.70 17.08 15.14
CA ASP A 39 -10.83 16.52 14.40
C ASP A 39 -10.48 15.12 13.87
N MET A 40 -11.11 14.14 14.52
CA MET A 40 -10.94 12.70 14.32
C MET A 40 -11.71 12.13 13.13
N ARG A 41 -12.53 12.92 12.42
CA ARG A 41 -13.37 12.37 11.33
C ARG A 41 -12.55 11.65 10.26
N LEU A 42 -11.45 12.27 9.80
CA LEU A 42 -10.56 11.65 8.79
C LEU A 42 -9.74 10.49 9.37
N LEU A 43 -9.32 10.57 10.63
CA LEU A 43 -8.52 9.54 11.29
C LEU A 43 -9.34 8.25 11.53
N LYS A 44 -10.61 8.38 11.90
CA LYS A 44 -11.54 7.25 12.02
C LYS A 44 -11.72 6.48 10.72
N GLY A 45 -11.68 7.17 9.56
CA GLY A 45 -11.70 6.52 8.25
C GLY A 45 -10.47 5.63 8.02
N ALA A 46 -9.29 6.06 8.46
CA ALA A 46 -8.06 5.28 8.31
C ALA A 46 -8.06 4.05 9.22
N ALA A 47 -8.48 4.25 10.48
CA ALA A 47 -8.67 3.16 11.43
C ALA A 47 -9.72 2.15 10.94
N ALA A 48 -10.83 2.62 10.36
CA ALA A 48 -11.87 1.75 9.79
C ALA A 48 -11.36 0.92 8.61
N PHE A 49 -10.49 1.47 7.76
CA PHE A 49 -9.87 0.72 6.67
C PHE A 49 -8.98 -0.42 7.19
N ILE A 50 -8.14 -0.15 8.20
CA ILE A 50 -7.30 -1.17 8.85
C ILE A 50 -8.16 -2.26 9.49
N ALA A 51 -9.20 -1.86 10.24
CA ALA A 51 -10.11 -2.80 10.88
C ALA A 51 -10.90 -3.64 9.86
N ALA A 52 -11.37 -3.03 8.77
CA ALA A 52 -12.07 -3.74 7.70
C ALA A 52 -11.17 -4.72 6.95
N ALA A 53 -9.91 -4.35 6.68
CA ALA A 53 -8.94 -5.26 6.10
C ALA A 53 -8.69 -6.45 7.02
N PHE A 54 -8.45 -6.21 8.31
CA PHE A 54 -8.26 -7.26 9.30
C PHE A 54 -9.47 -8.21 9.39
N ALA A 55 -10.68 -7.66 9.47
CA ALA A 55 -11.91 -8.45 9.49
C ALA A 55 -12.13 -9.23 8.18
N GLY A 56 -11.81 -8.63 7.03
CA GLY A 56 -11.91 -9.29 5.72
C GLY A 56 -10.93 -10.45 5.57
N PHE A 57 -9.68 -10.28 6.00
CA PHE A 57 -8.69 -11.37 6.00
C PHE A 57 -9.07 -12.48 6.99
N LEU A 58 -9.61 -12.12 8.16
CA LEU A 58 -10.14 -13.09 9.12
C LEU A 58 -11.32 -13.87 8.53
N PHE A 59 -12.24 -13.19 7.85
CA PHE A 59 -13.38 -13.84 7.20
C PHE A 59 -12.94 -14.76 6.05
N ALA A 60 -11.96 -14.33 5.25
CA ALA A 60 -11.35 -15.16 4.21
C ALA A 60 -10.64 -16.40 4.78
N ALA A 61 -10.08 -16.30 5.98
CA ALA A 61 -9.51 -17.44 6.70
C ALA A 61 -10.58 -18.41 7.19
N LEU A 62 -11.71 -17.91 7.72
CA LEU A 62 -12.83 -18.76 8.13
C LEU A 62 -13.45 -19.56 6.98
N ILE A 63 -13.42 -19.02 5.75
CA ILE A 63 -13.92 -19.68 4.53
C ILE A 63 -12.87 -20.65 3.93
N GLY A 64 -11.64 -20.67 4.45
CA GLY A 64 -10.56 -21.53 3.95
C GLY A 64 -9.91 -21.04 2.64
N TYR A 65 -10.12 -19.77 2.26
CA TYR A 65 -9.45 -19.17 1.10
C TYR A 65 -8.02 -18.69 1.43
N GLN A 66 -7.81 -18.19 2.65
CA GLN A 66 -6.51 -17.71 3.13
C GLN A 66 -6.12 -18.45 4.42
N GLN A 67 -5.26 -19.46 4.31
CA GLN A 67 -4.95 -20.39 5.40
C GLN A 67 -3.94 -19.87 6.44
N ASP A 68 -3.28 -18.74 6.19
CA ASP A 68 -2.19 -18.22 7.05
C ASP A 68 -2.60 -17.06 7.99
N PHE A 69 -3.87 -16.67 8.03
CA PHE A 69 -4.35 -15.55 8.86
C PHE A 69 -5.16 -16.08 10.05
N PRO A 70 -4.81 -15.81 11.32
CA PRO A 70 -3.92 -14.76 11.83
C PRO A 70 -2.47 -15.22 12.00
N ALA A 71 -1.57 -14.68 11.16
CA ALA A 71 -0.16 -15.06 11.11
C ALA A 71 0.63 -14.78 12.42
N PHE A 72 0.09 -14.02 13.36
CA PHE A 72 0.71 -13.77 14.67
C PHE A 72 0.34 -14.82 15.74
N SER A 73 -0.63 -15.69 15.47
CA SER A 73 -1.14 -16.67 16.44
C SER A 73 -0.50 -18.07 16.28
N SER A 74 0.11 -18.35 15.12
CA SER A 74 0.84 -19.60 14.86
C SER A 74 2.34 -19.33 14.73
N ALA A 75 3.17 -20.22 15.30
CA ALA A 75 4.64 -20.12 15.21
C ALA A 75 5.16 -20.21 13.76
N GLU A 76 4.38 -20.81 12.86
CA GLU A 76 4.66 -20.88 11.42
C GLU A 76 4.25 -19.59 10.70
N GLY A 77 3.18 -18.93 11.16
CA GLY A 77 2.73 -17.63 10.65
C GLY A 77 3.67 -16.48 10.99
N SER A 78 4.30 -16.53 12.17
CA SER A 78 5.32 -15.54 12.54
C SER A 78 6.60 -15.76 11.73
N GLY A 79 6.87 -17.01 11.32
CA GLY A 79 7.91 -17.38 10.37
C GLY A 79 7.63 -16.87 8.95
N THR A 80 6.40 -16.91 8.45
CA THR A 80 6.03 -16.36 7.13
C THR A 80 5.96 -14.84 7.14
N LEU A 81 5.52 -14.19 8.23
CA LEU A 81 5.66 -12.75 8.42
C LEU A 81 7.12 -12.35 8.49
N TYR A 82 7.93 -13.05 9.28
CA TYR A 82 9.38 -12.84 9.35
C TYR A 82 10.02 -13.01 7.97
N ASN A 83 9.70 -14.08 7.23
CA ASN A 83 10.22 -14.32 5.89
C ASN A 83 9.71 -13.33 4.83
N ALA A 84 8.47 -12.82 4.95
CA ALA A 84 7.96 -11.73 4.11
C ALA A 84 8.65 -10.40 4.44
N CYS A 85 9.05 -10.20 5.71
CA CYS A 85 9.81 -9.02 6.15
C CYS A 85 11.29 -9.11 5.80
N THR A 86 11.90 -10.30 5.79
CA THR A 86 13.31 -10.52 5.44
C THR A 86 13.52 -10.72 3.94
N ASN A 87 12.51 -11.18 3.19
CA ASN A 87 12.58 -11.41 1.74
C ASN A 87 11.33 -10.90 0.97
N PRO A 88 11.01 -9.59 1.02
CA PRO A 88 9.87 -8.99 0.32
C PRO A 88 9.95 -9.08 -1.22
N TYR A 89 11.11 -9.44 -1.79
CA TYR A 89 11.34 -9.60 -3.22
C TYR A 89 11.66 -11.05 -3.63
N GLY A 90 11.15 -12.07 -2.93
CA GLY A 90 11.09 -13.46 -3.45
C GLY A 90 12.39 -14.07 -3.96
N GLY A 91 13.55 -13.61 -3.48
CA GLY A 91 14.84 -14.23 -3.72
C GLY A 91 15.21 -15.06 -2.50
N ALA A 92 15.18 -16.38 -2.64
CA ALA A 92 15.81 -17.28 -1.69
C ALA A 92 17.33 -17.15 -1.88
N GLU A 93 18.06 -16.65 -0.88
CA GLU A 93 19.40 -17.14 -0.49
C GLU A 93 20.20 -16.26 0.49
N HIS A 94 19.72 -15.07 0.90
CA HIS A 94 20.46 -14.26 1.89
C HIS A 94 19.69 -14.04 3.19
N ASN A 95 20.11 -14.76 4.24
CA ASN A 95 19.74 -14.52 5.66
C ASN A 95 20.39 -13.24 6.23
N ASP A 96 21.07 -12.47 5.39
CA ASP A 96 21.92 -11.35 5.77
C ASP A 96 21.25 -10.06 5.29
N GLY A 97 20.27 -9.54 6.04
CA GLY A 97 19.50 -8.43 5.46
C GLY A 97 18.63 -7.55 6.34
N LEU A 98 18.58 -7.71 7.67
CA LEU A 98 17.81 -6.76 8.51
C LEU A 98 18.21 -5.30 8.22
N TRP A 99 19.51 -5.05 8.03
CA TRP A 99 20.03 -3.73 7.68
C TRP A 99 19.61 -3.24 6.29
N ARG A 100 19.59 -4.11 5.27
CA ARG A 100 19.11 -3.77 3.92
C ARG A 100 17.62 -3.39 3.94
N MET A 101 16.81 -4.12 4.71
CA MET A 101 15.38 -3.84 4.90
C MET A 101 15.13 -2.56 5.66
N LEU A 102 15.87 -2.34 6.74
CA LEU A 102 15.75 -1.11 7.53
C LEU A 102 16.11 0.11 6.69
N ILE A 103 17.20 0.04 5.91
CA ILE A 103 17.63 1.11 5.01
C ILE A 103 16.57 1.35 3.92
N LEU A 104 16.08 0.32 3.24
CA LEU A 104 15.07 0.47 2.17
C LEU A 104 13.73 0.99 2.70
N THR A 105 13.30 0.52 3.87
CA THR A 105 12.03 0.94 4.48
C THR A 105 12.12 2.37 4.99
N ILE A 106 13.22 2.74 5.66
CA ILE A 106 13.42 4.09 6.15
C ILE A 106 13.64 5.04 4.98
N ALA A 107 14.58 4.76 4.06
CA ALA A 107 14.87 5.64 2.94
C ALA A 107 13.70 5.73 1.96
N GLY A 108 13.05 4.60 1.65
CA GLY A 108 11.87 4.56 0.77
C GLY A 108 10.65 5.20 1.41
N GLY A 109 10.35 4.86 2.67
CA GLY A 109 9.22 5.44 3.41
C GLY A 109 9.39 6.95 3.64
N PHE A 110 10.59 7.37 4.01
CA PHE A 110 10.92 8.80 4.15
C PHE A 110 10.86 9.52 2.80
N GLY A 111 11.38 8.92 1.72
CA GLY A 111 11.31 9.47 0.37
C GLY A 111 9.87 9.67 -0.09
N VAL A 112 9.04 8.63 -0.03
CA VAL A 112 7.61 8.72 -0.41
C VAL A 112 6.89 9.75 0.46
N GLY A 113 7.19 9.81 1.76
CA GLY A 113 6.65 10.81 2.68
C GLY A 113 7.02 12.24 2.28
N LEU A 114 8.30 12.51 2.04
CA LEU A 114 8.80 13.84 1.67
C LEU A 114 8.21 14.34 0.34
N PHE A 115 8.22 13.49 -0.69
CA PHE A 115 7.66 13.84 -1.99
C PHE A 115 6.13 13.99 -1.94
N SER A 116 5.43 13.20 -1.12
CA SER A 116 3.98 13.34 -0.91
C SER A 116 3.62 14.68 -0.26
N VAL A 117 4.41 15.14 0.72
CA VAL A 117 4.20 16.46 1.34
C VAL A 117 4.42 17.59 0.35
N MET A 118 5.47 17.52 -0.48
CA MET A 118 5.73 18.53 -1.52
C MET A 118 4.59 18.59 -2.56
N ALA A 119 4.03 17.44 -2.92
CA ALA A 119 2.90 17.33 -3.84
C ALA A 119 1.53 17.69 -3.21
N ASN A 120 1.49 18.15 -1.94
CA ASN A 120 0.26 18.49 -1.22
C ASN A 120 -0.81 17.38 -1.23
N GLY A 121 -0.41 16.11 -1.20
CA GLY A 121 -1.36 15.00 -1.20
C GLY A 121 -0.74 13.65 -0.85
N CYS A 122 -1.59 12.65 -0.61
CA CYS A 122 -1.17 11.25 -0.50
C CYS A 122 -1.34 10.56 -1.85
N PRO A 123 -0.63 9.44 -2.12
CA PRO A 123 -0.71 8.76 -3.41
C PRO A 123 -2.15 8.41 -3.81
N PHE A 124 -2.98 8.00 -2.84
CA PHE A 124 -4.39 7.68 -3.08
C PHE A 124 -5.22 8.91 -3.51
N ARG A 125 -5.05 10.06 -2.86
CA ARG A 125 -5.78 11.28 -3.20
C ARG A 125 -5.39 11.83 -4.58
N GLN A 126 -4.12 11.66 -4.98
CA GLN A 126 -3.66 12.07 -6.30
C GLN A 126 -4.29 11.21 -7.42
N HIS A 127 -4.54 9.92 -7.18
CA HIS A 127 -5.29 9.08 -8.13
C HIS A 127 -6.73 9.56 -8.31
N VAL A 128 -7.39 9.95 -7.23
CA VAL A 128 -8.75 10.50 -7.27
C VAL A 128 -8.77 11.85 -8.00
N LYS A 129 -7.87 12.78 -7.66
CA LYS A 129 -7.78 14.08 -8.34
C LYS A 129 -7.42 13.97 -9.82
N ALA A 130 -6.57 13.00 -10.18
CA ALA A 130 -6.28 12.72 -11.57
C ALA A 130 -7.55 12.30 -12.35
N SER A 131 -8.48 11.58 -11.69
CA SER A 131 -9.78 11.23 -12.28
C SER A 131 -10.78 12.39 -12.37
N GLU A 132 -10.57 13.46 -11.59
CA GLU A 132 -11.37 14.70 -11.66
C GLU A 132 -10.86 15.66 -12.74
N GLY A 133 -9.73 15.35 -13.39
CA GLY A 133 -9.16 16.15 -14.49
C GLY A 133 -8.10 17.16 -14.07
N ASP A 134 -7.57 17.09 -12.85
CA ASP A 134 -6.47 17.95 -12.41
C ASP A 134 -5.14 17.54 -13.05
N THR A 135 -4.61 18.37 -13.95
CA THR A 135 -3.37 18.10 -14.69
C THR A 135 -2.15 17.98 -13.77
N GLY A 136 -2.15 18.67 -12.63
CA GLY A 136 -1.07 18.55 -11.64
C GLY A 136 -1.03 17.17 -10.99
N ALA A 137 -2.19 16.61 -10.66
CA ALA A 137 -2.32 15.25 -10.14
C ALA A 137 -1.95 14.18 -11.18
N VAL A 138 -2.33 14.38 -12.44
CA VAL A 138 -1.98 13.47 -13.54
C VAL A 138 -0.47 13.36 -13.71
N ALA A 139 0.26 14.50 -13.71
CA ALA A 139 1.72 14.49 -13.83
C ALA A 139 2.39 13.73 -12.66
N TYR A 140 1.89 13.89 -11.44
CA TYR A 140 2.37 13.16 -10.27
C TYR A 140 2.15 11.64 -10.42
N VAL A 141 0.94 11.22 -10.81
CA VAL A 141 0.59 9.80 -10.95
C VAL A 141 1.40 9.13 -12.06
N LEU A 142 1.62 9.82 -13.20
CA LEU A 142 2.48 9.32 -14.27
C LEU A 142 3.93 9.14 -13.80
N GLY A 143 4.47 10.12 -13.06
CA GLY A 143 5.80 10.01 -12.45
C GLY A 143 5.91 8.84 -11.47
N PHE A 144 4.88 8.63 -10.65
CA PHE A 144 4.82 7.50 -9.71
C PHE A 144 4.83 6.14 -10.43
N TYR A 145 4.03 5.98 -11.49
CA TYR A 145 4.02 4.74 -12.27
C TYR A 145 5.31 4.54 -13.07
N PHE A 146 5.87 5.59 -13.65
CA PHE A 146 7.16 5.52 -14.33
C PHE A 146 8.27 5.07 -13.38
N ALA A 147 8.30 5.64 -12.16
CA ALA A 147 9.23 5.22 -11.12
C ALA A 147 9.03 3.76 -10.69
N ALA A 148 7.79 3.28 -10.58
CA ALA A 148 7.50 1.88 -10.24
C ALA A 148 8.01 0.90 -11.32
N VAL A 149 7.82 1.23 -12.60
CA VAL A 149 8.34 0.45 -13.72
C VAL A 149 9.87 0.51 -13.75
N ALA A 150 10.45 1.70 -13.63
CA ALA A 150 11.90 1.88 -13.59
C ALA A 150 12.55 1.12 -12.43
N PHE A 151 11.93 1.11 -11.24
CA PHE A 151 12.39 0.32 -10.09
C PHE A 151 12.41 -1.19 -10.40
N GLY A 152 11.38 -1.69 -11.08
CA GLY A 152 11.30 -3.09 -11.51
C GLY A 152 12.36 -3.50 -12.52
N PHE A 153 12.79 -2.58 -13.41
CA PHE A 153 13.79 -2.87 -14.44
C PHE A 153 15.23 -2.56 -14.04
N LEU A 154 15.47 -1.50 -13.26
CA LEU A 154 16.82 -1.06 -12.88
C LEU A 154 17.26 -1.61 -11.53
N ILE A 155 16.39 -1.58 -10.52
CA ILE A 155 16.77 -1.83 -9.12
C ILE A 155 16.61 -3.31 -8.76
N LYS A 156 15.55 -3.96 -9.25
CA LYS A 156 15.34 -5.41 -9.06
C LYS A 156 16.56 -6.26 -9.46
N PRO A 157 17.17 -6.12 -10.66
CA PRO A 157 18.32 -6.95 -11.05
C PRO A 157 19.59 -6.63 -10.25
N ILE A 158 19.78 -5.38 -9.80
CA ILE A 158 20.93 -4.99 -8.97
C ILE A 158 20.84 -5.62 -7.58
N ILE A 159 19.63 -5.76 -7.03
CA ILE A 159 19.40 -6.37 -5.72
C ILE A 159 19.38 -7.90 -5.80
N SER A 160 18.90 -8.50 -6.89
CA SER A 160 18.88 -9.96 -7.04
C SER A 160 20.20 -10.55 -7.56
N GLY A 161 21.10 -9.71 -8.09
CA GLY A 161 22.42 -10.12 -8.60
C GLY A 161 23.57 -9.92 -7.63
N VAL A 162 23.30 -9.43 -6.40
CA VAL A 162 24.26 -9.26 -5.29
C VAL A 162 23.75 -9.97 -4.04
#